data_AF-A0A2R8BTD3-F1
#
_entry.id   AF-A0A2R8BTD3-F1
#
_cell.length_a   1.000
_cell.length_b   1.000
_cell.length_c   1.000
_cell.angle_alpha   90.00
_cell.angle_beta   90.00
_cell.angle_gamma   90.00
#
_symmetry.space_group_name_H-M   'P 1'
#
loop_
_entity.id
_entity.type
_entity.pdbx_description
1 polymer ?
#
loop_
_entity_poly.entity_id
_entity_poly.type
_entity_poly.pdbx_seq_one_letter_code
_entity_poly.pdbx_strand_id
1 'polypeptide(L)'
;MADLTWAKKTLADILGEDRGLPDWAGEMVAKFTQEDLNGLHPKEREAVMSAFGRKARESRNARQTDFHSGGDNRPAWVEGDIDWGLRAARAALEDQAPGERSAKATELLGDCECPSAVGPNPGRDTSTPGTEKY
;
A
#
# COMPACT_ATOMS: atom_id res chain seq x y z
N MET A 1 -21.09 -7.22 -1.82
CA MET A 1 -19.61 -7.29 -1.89
C MET A 1 -19.16 -6.13 -2.77
N ALA A 2 -18.25 -5.29 -2.29
CA ALA A 2 -17.67 -4.25 -3.13
C ALA A 2 -16.90 -4.92 -4.28
N ASP A 3 -16.95 -4.36 -5.49
CA ASP A 3 -16.14 -4.85 -6.60
C ASP A 3 -14.68 -4.46 -6.36
N LEU A 4 -13.91 -5.39 -5.81
CA LEU A 4 -12.49 -5.20 -5.49
C LEU A 4 -11.57 -5.50 -6.68
N THR A 5 -12.12 -5.81 -7.86
CA THR A 5 -11.33 -6.27 -9.02
C THR A 5 -10.29 -5.24 -9.42
N TRP A 6 -10.71 -3.98 -9.51
CA TRP A 6 -9.80 -2.88 -9.84
C TRP A 6 -8.75 -2.66 -8.76
N ALA A 7 -9.17 -2.58 -7.49
CA ALA A 7 -8.29 -2.36 -6.34
C ALA A 7 -7.21 -3.44 -6.22
N LYS A 8 -7.57 -4.72 -6.35
CA LYS A 8 -6.63 -5.85 -6.32
C LYS A 8 -5.66 -5.82 -7.49
N LYS A 9 -6.14 -5.49 -8.70
CA LYS A 9 -5.30 -5.41 -9.89
C LYS A 9 -4.27 -4.29 -9.75
N THR A 10 -4.70 -3.09 -9.36
CA THR A 10 -3.80 -1.96 -9.13
C THR A 10 -2.79 -2.27 -8.03
N LEU A 11 -3.23 -2.90 -6.94
CA LEU A 11 -2.31 -3.31 -5.88
C LEU A 11 -1.32 -4.37 -6.35
N ALA A 12 -1.76 -5.36 -7.13
CA ALA A 12 -0.89 -6.38 -7.72
C ALA A 12 0.16 -5.76 -8.65
N ASP A 13 -0.22 -4.80 -9.49
CA ASP A 13 0.69 -4.06 -10.37
C ASP A 13 1.74 -3.28 -9.56
N ILE A 14 1.30 -2.57 -8.50
CA ILE A 14 2.20 -1.79 -7.63
C ILE A 14 3.19 -2.70 -6.89
N LEU A 15 2.73 -3.86 -6.43
CA LEU A 15 3.53 -4.82 -5.66
C LEU A 15 4.38 -5.74 -6.56
N GLY A 16 4.05 -5.85 -7.84
CA GLY A 16 4.67 -6.79 -8.79
C GLY A 16 4.28 -8.23 -8.48
N GLU A 17 3.00 -8.48 -8.18
CA GLU A 17 2.46 -9.78 -7.79
C GLU A 17 1.48 -10.30 -8.84
N ASP A 18 1.96 -11.12 -9.78
CA ASP A 18 1.12 -11.66 -10.87
C ASP A 18 0.17 -12.79 -10.44
N ARG A 19 0.35 -13.35 -9.22
CA ARG A 19 -0.45 -14.49 -8.72
C ARG A 19 -1.81 -14.07 -8.15
N GLY A 20 -2.10 -12.77 -8.15
CA GLY A 20 -3.28 -12.21 -7.50
C GLY A 20 -3.08 -12.01 -6.01
N LEU A 21 -3.87 -11.10 -5.45
CA LEU A 21 -3.84 -10.72 -4.04
C LEU A 21 -5.11 -11.16 -3.32
N PRO A 22 -5.02 -11.50 -2.03
CA PRO A 22 -6.18 -11.89 -1.24
C PRO A 22 -7.18 -10.74 -1.07
N ASP A 23 -8.43 -11.09 -0.79
CA ASP A 23 -9.56 -10.15 -0.68
C ASP A 23 -9.32 -9.04 0.34
N TRP A 24 -8.79 -9.39 1.51
CA TRP A 24 -8.44 -8.42 2.56
C TRP A 24 -7.48 -7.33 2.06
N ALA A 25 -6.54 -7.67 1.18
CA ALA A 25 -5.58 -6.70 0.65
C ALA A 25 -6.25 -5.70 -0.29
N GLY A 26 -7.22 -6.18 -1.07
CA GLY A 26 -8.08 -5.34 -1.90
C GLY A 26 -8.94 -4.40 -1.04
N GLU A 27 -9.52 -4.90 0.05
CA GLU A 27 -10.37 -4.10 0.96
C GLU A 27 -9.59 -2.95 1.62
N MET A 28 -8.35 -3.19 2.05
CA MET A 28 -7.51 -2.14 2.67
C MET A 28 -7.24 -0.96 1.75
N VAL A 29 -7.18 -1.19 0.43
CA VAL A 29 -6.91 -0.15 -0.57
C VAL A 29 -8.17 0.32 -1.30
N ALA A 30 -9.31 -0.36 -1.11
CA ALA A 30 -10.58 -0.04 -1.76
C ALA A 30 -11.14 1.34 -1.36
N LYS A 31 -10.65 1.91 -0.25
CA LYS A 31 -10.93 3.30 0.14
C LYS A 31 -10.37 4.34 -0.83
N PHE A 32 -9.36 3.97 -1.63
CA PHE A 32 -8.87 4.79 -2.72
C PHE A 32 -9.49 4.29 -4.02
N THR A 33 -10.30 5.11 -4.65
CA THR A 33 -10.97 4.71 -5.89
C THR A 33 -10.08 4.96 -7.11
N GLN A 34 -10.50 4.40 -8.25
CA GLN A 34 -9.88 4.73 -9.54
C GLN A 34 -9.97 6.21 -9.86
N GLU A 35 -11.06 6.87 -9.47
CA GLU A 35 -11.28 8.30 -9.68
C GLU A 35 -10.30 9.13 -8.85
N ASP A 36 -10.00 8.70 -7.62
CA ASP A 36 -9.04 9.37 -6.76
C ASP A 36 -7.63 9.33 -7.35
N LEU A 37 -7.18 8.15 -7.79
CA LEU A 37 -5.86 8.03 -8.43
C LEU A 37 -5.79 8.76 -9.78
N ASN A 38 -6.88 8.79 -10.55
CA ASN A 38 -6.93 9.51 -11.82
C ASN A 38 -7.05 11.03 -11.63
N GLY A 39 -7.60 11.49 -10.51
CA GLY A 39 -7.68 12.90 -10.15
C GLY A 39 -6.37 13.47 -9.62
N LEU A 40 -5.42 12.62 -9.21
CA LEU A 40 -4.06 13.04 -8.87
C LEU A 40 -3.30 13.53 -10.11
N HIS A 41 -2.41 14.49 -9.90
CA HIS A 41 -1.46 14.87 -10.94
C HIS A 41 -0.55 13.68 -11.29
N PRO A 42 -0.15 13.46 -12.55
CA PRO A 42 0.63 12.28 -12.95
C PRO A 42 1.90 12.04 -12.11
N LYS A 43 2.60 13.11 -11.72
CA LYS A 43 3.79 13.04 -10.84
C LYS A 43 3.44 12.58 -9.42
N GLU A 44 2.32 13.05 -8.87
CA GLU A 44 1.85 12.64 -7.54
C GLU A 44 1.46 11.17 -7.57
N ARG A 45 0.69 10.77 -8.58
CA ARG A 45 0.29 9.37 -8.77
C ARG A 45 1.49 8.45 -8.83
N GLU A 46 2.50 8.80 -9.62
CA GLU A 46 3.74 8.04 -9.72
C GLU A 46 4.50 7.99 -8.39
N ALA A 47 4.62 9.14 -7.69
CA ALA A 47 5.29 9.22 -6.39
C ALA A 47 4.58 8.35 -5.34
N VAL A 48 3.24 8.41 -5.27
CA VAL A 48 2.40 7.62 -4.38
C VAL A 48 2.57 6.13 -4.64
N MET A 49 2.39 5.69 -5.90
CA MET A 49 2.50 4.27 -6.28
C MET A 49 3.91 3.73 -6.03
N SER A 50 4.94 4.52 -6.34
CA SER A 50 6.34 4.15 -6.12
C SER A 50 6.67 4.03 -4.64
N ALA A 51 6.29 5.04 -3.83
CA ALA A 51 6.52 5.04 -2.39
C ALA A 51 5.79 3.89 -1.70
N PHE A 52 4.53 3.65 -2.07
CA PHE A 52 3.74 2.51 -1.60
C PHE A 52 4.46 1.19 -1.87
N GLY A 53 4.75 0.92 -3.15
CA GLY A 53 5.32 -0.35 -3.56
C GLY A 53 6.70 -0.58 -2.96
N ARG A 54 7.50 0.47 -2.81
CA ARG A 54 8.81 0.39 -2.15
C ARG A 54 8.67 0.03 -0.68
N LYS A 55 7.84 0.74 0.08
CA LYS A 55 7.77 0.57 1.54
C LYS A 55 7.09 -0.74 1.93
N ALA A 56 6.05 -1.15 1.20
CA ALA A 56 5.43 -2.45 1.39
C ALA A 56 6.44 -3.59 1.18
N ARG A 57 7.24 -3.54 0.11
CA ARG A 57 8.30 -4.53 -0.13
C ARG A 57 9.40 -4.48 0.92
N GLU A 58 9.80 -3.29 1.37
CA GLU A 58 10.79 -3.13 2.45
C GLU A 58 10.30 -3.80 3.74
N SER A 59 9.04 -3.57 4.13
CA SER A 59 8.40 -4.24 5.28
C SER A 59 8.37 -5.75 5.10
N ARG A 60 7.93 -6.23 3.93
CA ARG A 60 7.89 -7.67 3.61
C ARG A 60 9.28 -8.30 3.71
N ASN A 61 10.28 -7.65 3.12
CA ASN A 61 11.66 -8.14 3.10
C ASN A 61 12.33 -8.07 4.47
N ALA A 62 11.98 -7.10 5.33
CA ALA A 62 12.48 -7.04 6.70
C ALA A 62 12.04 -8.25 7.54
N ARG A 63 10.96 -8.94 7.14
CA ARG A 63 10.50 -10.19 7.76
C ARG A 63 11.18 -11.44 7.18
N GLN A 64 11.99 -11.29 6.13
CA GLN A 64 12.74 -12.39 5.56
C GLN A 64 13.94 -12.69 6.48
N THR A 65 13.87 -13.83 7.17
CA THR A 65 14.91 -14.26 8.14
C THR A 65 16.20 -14.74 7.47
N ASP A 66 16.19 -15.06 6.18
CA ASP A 66 17.38 -15.52 5.44
C ASP A 66 17.54 -14.80 4.09
N PHE A 67 18.53 -13.90 4.02
CA PHE A 67 19.00 -13.29 2.77
C PHE A 67 19.87 -14.24 1.94
N HIS A 68 20.26 -15.41 2.49
CA HIS A 68 21.29 -16.29 1.91
C HIS A 68 20.72 -17.44 1.06
N SER A 69 19.43 -17.72 1.16
CA SER A 69 18.78 -18.74 0.34
C SER A 69 18.19 -18.05 -0.90
N GLY A 70 18.96 -18.02 -1.99
CA GLY A 70 18.60 -17.41 -3.28
C GLY A 70 17.44 -18.10 -4.03
N GLY A 71 16.33 -18.33 -3.34
CA GLY A 71 15.11 -18.92 -3.88
C GLY A 71 13.87 -18.13 -3.42
N ASP A 72 12.74 -18.43 -4.07
CA ASP A 72 11.38 -17.86 -3.94
C ASP A 72 10.75 -17.79 -2.53
N ASN A 73 11.53 -17.86 -1.45
CA ASN A 73 11.09 -17.74 -0.06
C ASN A 73 10.79 -16.28 0.36
N ARG A 74 10.15 -15.51 -0.53
CA ARG A 74 9.63 -14.19 -0.17
C ARG A 74 8.45 -14.39 0.78
N PRO A 75 8.44 -13.77 1.98
CA PRO A 75 7.34 -13.91 2.94
C PRO A 75 5.99 -13.58 2.29
N ALA A 76 4.89 -14.21 2.69
CA ALA A 76 3.57 -13.80 2.20
C ALA A 76 3.25 -12.36 2.63
N TRP A 77 2.51 -11.62 1.81
CA TRP A 77 2.00 -10.29 2.17
C TRP A 77 1.12 -10.36 3.42
N VAL A 78 1.24 -9.36 4.31
CA VAL A 78 0.38 -9.20 5.48
C VAL A 78 -0.16 -7.77 5.55
N GLU A 79 -1.22 -7.56 6.34
CA GLU A 79 -1.86 -6.25 6.52
C GLU A 79 -0.86 -5.15 6.86
N GLY A 80 0.09 -5.42 7.76
CA GLY A 80 1.13 -4.47 8.12
C GLY A 80 2.01 -4.01 6.95
N ASP A 81 2.27 -4.84 5.94
CA ASP A 81 3.04 -4.42 4.76
C ASP A 81 2.24 -3.43 3.90
N ILE A 82 0.93 -3.69 3.76
CA ILE A 82 0.01 -2.82 3.02
C ILE A 82 -0.19 -1.49 3.75
N ASP A 83 -0.34 -1.52 5.08
CA ASP A 83 -0.43 -0.31 5.90
C ASP A 83 0.84 0.57 5.78
N TRP A 84 2.03 -0.04 5.85
CA TRP A 84 3.28 0.67 5.58
C TRP A 84 3.33 1.30 4.20
N GLY A 85 2.81 0.60 3.19
CA GLY A 85 2.62 1.13 1.84
C GLY A 85 1.71 2.35 1.83
N LEU A 86 0.54 2.28 2.48
CA LEU A 86 -0.43 3.37 2.53
C LEU A 86 0.12 4.61 3.25
N ARG A 87 0.87 4.43 4.34
CA ARG A 87 1.54 5.54 5.04
C ARG A 87 2.61 6.19 4.18
N ALA A 88 3.39 5.40 3.44
CA ALA A 88 4.40 5.92 2.52
C ALA A 88 3.76 6.66 1.33
N ALA A 89 2.63 6.16 0.83
CA ALA A 89 1.80 6.84 -0.16
C ALA A 89 1.34 8.22 0.35
N ARG A 90 0.81 8.30 1.57
CA ARG A 90 0.44 9.57 2.20
C ARG A 90 1.65 10.50 2.34
N ALA A 91 2.78 9.99 2.83
CA ALA A 91 4.01 10.76 2.98
C ALA A 91 4.47 11.35 1.64
N ALA A 92 4.35 10.60 0.55
CA ALA A 92 4.70 11.08 -0.79
C ALA A 92 3.79 12.21 -1.28
N LEU A 93 2.50 12.22 -0.90
CA LEU A 93 1.60 13.35 -1.16
C LEU A 93 1.92 14.56 -0.27
N GLU A 94 2.29 14.33 0.99
CA GLU A 94 2.66 15.39 1.93
C GLU A 94 3.97 16.08 1.55
N ASP A 95 4.91 15.35 0.94
CA ASP A 95 6.21 15.86 0.47
C ASP A 95 6.07 16.84 -0.72
N GLN A 96 4.96 16.78 -1.46
CA GLN A 96 4.68 17.76 -2.51
C GLN A 96 4.32 19.11 -1.90
N ALA A 97 4.95 20.18 -2.40
CA ALA A 97 4.69 21.53 -1.94
C ALA A 97 3.20 21.90 -2.10
N PRO A 98 2.59 22.64 -1.15
CA PRO A 98 1.16 22.97 -1.20
C PRO A 98 0.71 23.68 -2.49
N GLY A 99 1.61 24.39 -3.18
CA GLY A 99 1.34 25.06 -4.46
C GLY A 99 1.47 24.17 -5.71
N GLU A 100 2.08 22.99 -5.58
CA GLU A 100 2.24 22.01 -6.67
C GLU A 100 1.27 20.82 -6.51
N ARG A 101 0.62 20.73 -5.34
CA ARG A 101 -0.30 19.66 -4.99
C ARG A 101 -1.64 19.81 -5.72
N SER A 102 -2.15 18.74 -6.29
CA SER A 102 -3.48 18.75 -6.93
C SER A 102 -4.61 18.96 -5.91
N ALA A 103 -5.76 19.44 -6.39
CA ALA A 103 -6.96 19.56 -5.57
C ALA A 103 -7.37 18.21 -4.97
N LYS A 104 -7.25 17.13 -5.77
CA LYS A 104 -7.54 15.76 -5.32
C LYS A 104 -6.55 15.27 -4.26
N ALA A 105 -5.25 15.54 -4.41
CA ALA A 105 -4.27 15.22 -3.37
C ALA A 105 -4.57 15.96 -2.05
N THR A 106 -5.03 17.20 -2.13
CA THR A 106 -5.43 17.97 -0.94
C THR A 106 -6.69 17.39 -0.28
N GLU A 107 -7.68 16.98 -1.07
CA GLU A 107 -8.89 16.28 -0.60
C GLU A 107 -8.54 14.98 0.12
N LEU A 108 -7.71 14.13 -0.50
CA LEU A 108 -7.28 12.86 0.09
C LEU A 108 -6.50 13.05 1.39
N LEU A 109 -5.63 14.06 1.47
CA LEU A 109 -4.90 14.36 2.71
C LEU A 109 -5.80 14.94 3.81
N GLY A 110 -6.88 15.62 3.42
CA GLY A 110 -7.91 16.13 4.33
C GLY A 110 -8.88 15.04 4.83
N ASP A 111 -8.95 13.90 4.13
CA ASP A 111 -9.75 12.76 4.56
C ASP A 111 -9.15 12.10 5.81
N CYS A 112 -9.98 11.91 6.83
CA CYS A 112 -9.60 11.26 8.08
C CYS A 112 -9.33 9.75 7.90
N GLU A 113 -9.75 9.15 6.79
CA GLU A 113 -9.54 7.73 6.48
C GLU A 113 -8.15 7.42 5.87
N CYS A 114 -7.40 8.46 5.49
CA CYS A 114 -6.00 8.34 5.06
C CYS A 114 -5.11 8.02 6.27
N PRO A 115 -4.38 6.88 6.29
CA PRO A 115 -3.56 6.51 7.44
C PRO A 115 -2.40 7.48 7.59
N SER A 116 -2.13 7.93 8.82
CA SER A 116 -1.05 8.91 9.12
C SER A 116 0.30 8.46 8.56
N ALA A 117 1.06 9.39 7.95
CA ALA A 117 2.40 9.13 7.43
C ALA A 117 3.39 8.68 8.51
N VAL A 118 3.11 9.05 9.78
CA VAL A 118 3.91 8.73 10.96
C VAL A 118 3.08 7.98 12.01
N GLY A 119 3.67 6.99 12.67
CA GLY A 119 3.00 6.24 13.75
C GLY A 119 3.74 4.96 14.13
N PRO A 120 3.34 4.29 15.23
CA PRO A 120 3.91 3.01 15.64
C PRO A 120 3.74 1.95 14.53
N ASN A 121 4.69 1.01 14.46
CA ASN A 121 4.70 -0.07 13.47
C ASN A 121 3.33 -0.76 13.48
N PRO A 122 2.55 -0.75 12.38
CA PRO A 122 1.31 -1.51 12.32
C PRO A 122 1.65 -2.95 12.67
N GLY A 123 1.07 -3.41 13.78
CA GLY A 123 1.34 -4.74 14.28
C GLY A 123 1.06 -5.77 13.19
N ARG A 124 1.64 -6.96 13.34
CA ARG A 124 1.04 -8.15 12.73
C ARG A 124 -0.36 -8.24 13.30
N ASP A 125 -1.36 -7.73 12.60
CA ASP A 125 -2.73 -7.97 12.99
C ASP A 125 -2.90 -9.49 12.93
N THR A 126 -3.12 -10.09 14.10
CA THR A 126 -3.33 -11.53 14.30
C THR A 126 -4.58 -12.05 13.60
N SER A 127 -5.27 -11.18 12.86
CA SER A 127 -6.50 -11.43 12.11
C SER A 127 -6.27 -11.67 10.62
N THR A 128 -5.04 -11.52 10.09
CA THR A 128 -4.78 -11.82 8.67
C THR A 128 -4.86 -13.33 8.42
N PRO A 129 -5.87 -13.82 7.66
CA PRO A 129 -6.02 -15.24 7.37
C PRO A 129 -4.81 -15.75 6.59
N GLY A 130 -4.22 -16.87 7.02
CA GLY A 130 -3.03 -17.47 6.39
C GLY A 130 -1.68 -17.11 7.03
N THR A 131 -1.69 -16.39 8.15
CA THR A 131 -0.49 -16.16 8.99
C THR A 131 -0.45 -17.03 10.26
N GLU A 132 -1.41 -17.95 10.39
CA GLU A 132 -1.44 -18.92 11.48
C GLU A 132 -0.18 -19.78 11.41
N LYS A 133 0.66 -19.64 12.43
CA LYS A 133 1.86 -20.46 12.60
C LYS A 133 1.46 -21.93 12.64
N TYR A 134 1.92 -22.71 11.67
CA TYR A 134 2.17 -24.14 11.88
C TYR A 134 3.49 -24.31 12.64
#